data_AF-A0A953Q5L4-F1
#
_entry.id   AF-A0A953Q5L4-F1
#
_cell.length_a   1.000
_cell.length_b   1.000
_cell.length_c   1.000
_cell.angle_alpha   90.00
_cell.angle_beta   90.00
_cell.angle_gamma   90.00
#
_symmetry.space_group_name_H-M   'P 1'
#
loop_
_entity.id
_entity.type
_entity.pdbx_description
1 polymer ?
#
loop_
_entity_poly.entity_id
_entity_poly.type
_entity_poly.pdbx_seq_one_letter_code
_entity_poly.pdbx_strand_id
1 'polypeptide(L)' 'MSEATVAARRVGVTQGYLSALEHGEKEPGAAVLLAISKEFGKSVDWLLTGRQSE' A
#
# COMPACT_ATOMS: atom_id res chain seq x y z
N MET A 1 8.15 -17.90 4.23
CA MET A 1 7.19 -16.77 4.12
C MET A 1 7.56 -15.95 2.90
N SER A 2 6.62 -15.47 2.09
CA SER A 2 6.94 -14.64 0.91
C SER A 2 7.11 -13.17 1.31
N GLU A 3 7.81 -12.39 0.48
CA GLU A 3 8.00 -10.94 0.68
C GLU A 3 6.66 -10.19 0.71
N ALA A 4 5.72 -10.57 -0.16
CA ALA A 4 4.36 -10.02 -0.17
C ALA A 4 3.61 -10.27 1.16
N THR A 5 3.78 -11.44 1.78
CA THR A 5 3.20 -11.72 3.10
C THR A 5 3.79 -10.79 4.18
N VAL A 6 5.09 -10.50 4.13
CA VAL A 6 5.74 -9.61 5.08
C VAL A 6 5.24 -8.16 4.90
N ALA A 7 5.17 -7.68 3.66
CA ALA A 7 4.65 -6.35 3.35
C ALA A 7 3.19 -6.17 3.83
N ALA A 8 2.31 -7.14 3.53
CA ALA A 8 0.92 -7.10 3.96
C ALA A 8 0.79 -7.00 5.49
N ARG A 9 1.61 -7.77 6.23
CA ARG A 9 1.62 -7.72 7.70
C ARG A 9 2.11 -6.37 8.23
N ARG A 10 3.11 -5.74 7.61
CA ARG A 10 3.62 -4.42 8.03
C ARG A 10 2.60 -3.30 7.81
N VAL A 11 1.80 -3.41 6.73
CA VAL A 11 0.70 -2.48 6.43
C VAL A 11 -0.57 -2.80 7.23
N GLY A 12 -0.66 -3.97 7.86
CA GLY A 12 -1.82 -4.39 8.66
C GLY A 12 -2.99 -4.91 7.81
N VAL A 13 -2.72 -5.45 6.63
CA VAL A 13 -3.73 -6.00 5.71
C VAL A 13 -3.46 -7.48 5.42
N THR A 14 -4.45 -8.17 4.84
CA THR A 14 -4.24 -9.53 4.35
C THR A 14 -3.42 -9.52 3.06
N GLN A 15 -2.65 -10.58 2.81
CA GLN A 15 -1.89 -10.72 1.56
C GLN A 15 -2.81 -10.65 0.32
N GLY A 16 -3.99 -11.28 0.39
CA GLY A 16 -4.96 -11.24 -0.71
C GLY A 16 -5.51 -9.84 -0.97
N TYR A 17 -5.72 -9.02 0.07
CA TYR A 17 -6.12 -7.63 -0.12
C TYR A 17 -4.98 -6.81 -0.74
N LEU A 18 -3.75 -6.94 -0.23
CA LEU A 18 -2.59 -6.25 -0.83
C LEU A 18 -2.41 -6.64 -2.30
N SER A 19 -2.55 -7.92 -2.63
CA SER A 19 -2.47 -8.40 -4.00
C SER A 19 -3.57 -7.79 -4.89
N ALA A 20 -4.81 -7.71 -4.41
CA ALA A 20 -5.89 -7.06 -5.15
C ALA A 20 -5.62 -5.55 -5.40
N LEU A 21 -4.96 -4.86 -4.45
CA LEU A 21 -4.52 -3.48 -4.65
C LEU A 21 -3.45 -3.38 -5.75
N GLU A 22 -2.43 -4.26 -5.72
CA GLU A 22 -1.33 -4.27 -6.68
C GLU A 22 -1.80 -4.53 -8.13
N HIS A 23 -2.90 -5.27 -8.30
CA HIS A 23 -3.50 -5.56 -9.61
C HIS A 23 -4.61 -4.56 -10.01
N GLY A 24 -4.89 -3.55 -9.18
CA GLY A 24 -5.93 -2.55 -9.44
C GLY A 24 -7.36 -3.12 -9.35
N GLU A 25 -7.55 -4.27 -8.73
CA GLU A 25 -8.86 -4.90 -8.52
C GLU A 25 -9.63 -4.27 -7.36
N LYS A 26 -8.91 -3.60 -6.44
CA LYS A 26 -9.47 -2.89 -5.30
C LYS A 26 -8.77 -1.56 -5.09
N GLU A 27 -9.53 -0.62 -4.54
CA GLU A 27 -9.00 0.68 -4.10
C GLU A 27 -8.68 0.66 -2.59
N PRO A 28 -7.57 1.28 -2.18
CA PRO A 28 -7.22 1.39 -0.77
C PRO A 28 -8.05 2.46 -0.09
N GLY A 29 -8.54 2.15 1.12
CA GLY A 29 -9.12 3.18 1.99
C GLY A 29 -8.05 4.11 2.58
N ALA A 30 -8.47 5.25 3.13
CA ALA A 30 -7.57 6.25 3.71
C ALA A 30 -6.63 5.69 4.80
N ALA A 31 -7.12 4.76 5.63
CA ALA A 31 -6.31 4.11 6.67
C ALA A 31 -5.18 3.25 6.06
N VAL A 32 -5.46 2.55 4.96
CA VAL A 32 -4.47 1.71 4.26
C VAL A 32 -3.43 2.59 3.58
N LEU A 33 -3.86 3.66 2.90
CA LEU A 33 -2.95 4.66 2.31
C LEU A 33 -2.00 5.25 3.35
N LEU A 34 -2.52 5.63 4.53
CA LEU A 34 -1.70 6.16 5.62
C LEU A 34 -0.72 5.12 6.17
N ALA A 35 -1.13 3.85 6.28
CA ALA A 35 -0.26 2.77 6.73
C ALA A 35 0.89 2.51 5.74
N ILE A 36 0.58 2.43 4.44
CA ILE A 36 1.59 2.29 3.37
C ILE A 36 2.53 3.49 3.38
N SER A 37 2.00 4.70 3.50
CA SER A 37 2.80 5.93 3.56
C SER A 37 3.83 5.91 4.68
N LYS A 38 3.41 5.52 5.90
CA LYS A 38 4.29 5.44 7.08
C LYS A 38 5.33 4.32 6.96
N GLU A 39 4.93 3.18 6.42
CA GLU A 39 5.75 1.98 6.31
C GLU A 39 6.87 2.15 5.27
N PHE A 40 6.57 2.78 4.13
CA PHE A 40 7.52 2.92 3.02
C PHE A 40 8.09 4.35 2.85
N GLY A 41 7.67 5.31 3.70
CA GLY A 41 8.15 6.69 3.63
C GLY A 41 7.75 7.42 2.34
N LYS A 42 6.60 7.07 1.75
CA LYS A 42 6.07 7.69 0.53
C LYS A 42 4.91 8.61 0.86
N SER A 43 4.78 9.73 0.15
CA SER A 43 3.62 10.62 0.31
C SER A 43 2.36 9.95 -0.21
N VAL A 44 1.20 10.30 0.36
CA VAL A 44 -0.10 9.81 -0.15
C VAL A 44 -0.33 10.29 -1.59
N ASP A 45 0.12 11.49 -1.94
CA ASP A 45 0.09 11.99 -3.33
C ASP A 45 0.87 11.08 -4.29
N TRP A 46 2.07 10.64 -3.90
CA TRP A 46 2.86 9.69 -4.68
C TRP A 46 2.15 8.34 -4.80
N LEU A 47 1.52 7.85 -3.72
CA LEU A 47 0.77 6.59 -3.75
C LEU A 47 -0.43 6.62 -4.70
N LEU A 48 -1.10 7.77 -4.82
CA LEU A 48 -2.28 7.93 -5.66
C LEU A 48 -1.96 8.27 -7.11
N THR A 49 -0.82 8.90 -7.37
CA THR A 49 -0.52 9.48 -8.70
C THR A 49 0.75 8.94 -9.34
N GLY A 50 1.61 8.28 -8.57
CA GLY A 50 2.95 7.86 -9.01
C GLY A 50 3.93 9.01 -9.23
N ARG A 51 3.53 10.26 -9.01
CA ARG A 51 4.37 11.45 -9.21
C ARG A 51 5.01 11.85 -7.90
N GLN A 52 6.31 12.14 -7.93
CA GLN A 52 6.99 12.73 -6.79
C GLN A 52 6.59 14.21 -6.75
N SER A 53 5.92 14.61 -5.67
CA SER A 53 5.64 16.03 -5.42
C SER A 53 6.98 16.76 -5.25
N GLU A 54 7.23 17.79 -6.07
CA GLU A 54 8.41 18.66 -5.99
C GLU A 54 8.44 19.49 -4.70
#